data_AF-A0A3L6JR34-F1
#
_entry.id   AF-A0A3L6JR34-F1
#
_cell.length_a   1.000
_cell.length_b   1.000
_cell.length_c   1.000
_cell.angle_alpha   90.00
_cell.angle_beta   90.00
_cell.angle_gamma   90.00
#
_symmetry.space_group_name_H-M   'P 1'
#
loop_
_entity.id
_entity.type
_entity.pdbx_description
1 polymer ?
#
loop_
_entity_poly.entity_id
_entity_poly.type
_entity_poly.pdbx_seq_one_letter_code
_entity_poly.pdbx_strand_id
1 'polypeptide(L)'
;MTEAAEAVPEDLEFLRAKLRDLKTQARTDLEQLRRDRDKMREYKTIRDEHNKEVRSLIESVKAEREERDRINAEIIEAKDKRTAIHAQLKSVYDEIRELRGRIVGSPSTDQRRMMRTVEELEWRQQTEQLTMDEERRIVEEIAKIEAQLVKIGQEKEKQDRISELRRLARRLKDEATEAHQKVLTLSEQSQVHHQEVVRIRPQLEQYKKSADAAHQNFVEWLKKVKDGETKLKDLRTQIDDIHSKIRKQMVDKRETEKVDRRAQQREQEKERADVAVEKMQSGKRLTFDEFILAQRVVSDDKKRPRRKPSEESAGAPENVDEDEAAFEESLEEPDEEPLTEDHVEEEKQ
;
A
#
# COMPACT_ATOMS: atom_id res chain seq x y z
N MET A 1 -1.87 57.96 -41.10
CA MET A 1 -2.10 56.73 -41.88
C MET A 1 -2.23 55.59 -40.88
N THR A 2 -3.41 55.47 -40.27
CA THR A 2 -3.78 54.35 -39.40
C THR A 2 -4.80 53.55 -40.18
N GLU A 3 -4.33 52.55 -40.92
CA GLU A 3 -5.19 51.55 -41.55
C GLU A 3 -5.87 50.76 -40.44
N ALA A 4 -7.13 51.09 -40.19
CA ALA A 4 -8.03 50.21 -39.46
C ALA A 4 -8.22 48.98 -40.35
N ALA A 5 -7.63 47.85 -39.95
CA ALA A 5 -7.85 46.57 -40.58
C ALA A 5 -9.36 46.26 -40.53
N GLU A 6 -10.03 46.42 -41.67
CA GLU A 6 -11.34 45.85 -41.93
C GLU A 6 -11.21 44.33 -41.81
N ALA A 7 -11.50 43.81 -40.62
CA ALA A 7 -11.74 42.39 -40.43
C ALA A 7 -13.02 42.07 -41.20
N VAL A 8 -12.86 41.58 -42.44
CA VAL A 8 -13.94 40.97 -43.21
C VAL A 8 -14.67 40.00 -42.28
N PRO A 9 -15.98 40.17 -42.03
CA PRO A 9 -16.68 39.30 -41.09
C PRO A 9 -16.53 37.86 -41.60
N GLU A 10 -15.82 37.01 -40.83
CA GLU A 10 -15.66 35.60 -41.16
C GLU A 10 -17.02 35.05 -41.59
N ASP A 11 -17.10 34.54 -42.82
CA ASP A 11 -18.37 34.11 -43.40
C ASP A 11 -19.06 33.12 -42.45
N LEU A 12 -20.36 33.31 -42.20
CA LEU A 12 -21.14 32.45 -41.32
C LEU A 12 -21.05 30.97 -41.75
N GLU A 13 -20.87 30.71 -43.04
CA GLU A 13 -20.67 29.38 -43.60
C GLU A 13 -19.31 28.80 -43.21
N PHE A 14 -18.25 29.61 -43.20
CA PHE A 14 -16.92 29.21 -42.74
C PHE A 14 -16.91 28.87 -41.25
N LEU A 15 -17.55 29.71 -40.41
CA LEU A 15 -17.69 29.42 -38.98
C LEU A 15 -18.51 28.15 -38.72
N ARG A 16 -19.56 27.90 -39.51
CA ARG A 16 -20.37 26.67 -39.44
C ARG A 16 -19.60 25.43 -39.94
N ALA A 17 -18.75 25.57 -40.96
CA ALA A 17 -17.89 24.50 -41.44
C ALA A 17 -16.85 24.12 -40.38
N LYS A 18 -16.11 25.12 -39.85
CA LYS A 18 -15.15 24.92 -38.75
C LYS A 18 -15.78 24.29 -37.52
N LEU A 19 -17.02 24.67 -37.19
CA LEU A 19 -17.78 24.06 -36.11
C LEU A 19 -18.13 22.59 -36.36
N ARG A 20 -18.44 22.22 -37.61
CA ARG A 20 -18.67 20.81 -37.97
C ARG A 20 -17.39 20.00 -37.82
N ASP A 21 -16.26 20.52 -38.27
CA ASP A 21 -14.96 19.85 -38.18
C ASP A 21 -14.49 19.68 -36.73
N LEU A 22 -14.66 20.71 -35.89
CA LEU A 22 -14.36 20.59 -34.46
C LEU A 22 -15.28 19.60 -33.75
N LYS A 23 -16.55 19.50 -34.17
CA LYS A 23 -17.49 18.50 -33.63
C LYS A 23 -17.15 17.08 -34.07
N THR A 24 -16.65 16.88 -35.29
CA THR A 24 -16.19 15.55 -35.73
C THR A 24 -14.91 15.16 -35.01
N GLN A 25 -13.95 16.07 -34.86
CA GLN A 25 -12.73 15.87 -34.06
C GLN A 25 -13.06 15.56 -32.59
N ALA A 26 -13.95 16.32 -31.96
CA ALA A 26 -14.37 16.04 -30.58
C ALA A 26 -15.04 14.66 -30.43
N ARG A 27 -15.75 14.17 -31.46
CA ARG A 27 -16.32 12.82 -31.46
C ARG A 27 -15.25 11.74 -31.57
N THR A 28 -14.27 11.91 -32.46
CA THR A 28 -13.17 10.93 -32.61
C THR A 28 -12.31 10.87 -31.35
N ASP A 29 -12.01 12.03 -30.77
CA ASP A 29 -11.20 12.13 -29.56
C ASP A 29 -11.95 11.56 -28.35
N LEU A 30 -13.27 11.76 -28.28
CA LEU A 30 -14.10 11.12 -27.25
C LEU A 30 -14.11 9.60 -27.38
N GLU A 31 -14.14 9.06 -28.60
CA GLU A 31 -14.10 7.61 -28.82
C GLU A 31 -12.73 7.03 -28.45
N GLN A 32 -11.63 7.70 -28.80
CA GLN A 32 -10.29 7.33 -28.35
C GLN A 32 -10.18 7.38 -26.83
N LEU A 33 -10.67 8.45 -26.19
CA LEU A 33 -10.66 8.60 -24.74
C LEU A 33 -11.48 7.51 -24.02
N ARG A 34 -12.57 7.03 -24.63
CA ARG A 34 -13.32 5.88 -24.10
C ARG A 34 -12.47 4.61 -24.13
N ARG A 35 -11.85 4.30 -25.27
CA ARG A 35 -10.97 3.12 -25.41
C ARG A 35 -9.78 3.17 -24.45
N ASP A 36 -9.17 4.34 -24.28
CA ASP A 36 -8.02 4.52 -23.38
C ASP A 36 -8.43 4.36 -21.91
N ARG A 37 -9.63 4.80 -21.56
CA ARG A 37 -10.21 4.60 -20.21
C ARG A 37 -10.55 3.15 -19.94
N ASP A 38 -11.08 2.43 -20.93
CA ASP A 38 -11.38 1.01 -20.78
C ASP A 38 -10.08 0.21 -20.54
N LYS A 39 -9.04 0.47 -21.35
CA LYS A 39 -7.70 -0.10 -21.12
C LYS A 39 -7.12 0.28 -19.75
N MET A 40 -7.25 1.55 -19.35
CA MET A 40 -6.80 1.98 -18.02
C MET A 40 -7.52 1.18 -16.91
N ARG A 41 -8.82 0.94 -17.05
CA ARG A 41 -9.60 0.14 -16.09
C ARG A 41 -9.15 -1.32 -16.07
N GLU A 42 -8.91 -1.92 -17.24
CA GLU A 42 -8.39 -3.29 -17.35
C GLU A 42 -7.03 -3.45 -16.66
N TYR A 43 -6.07 -2.55 -16.92
CA TYR A 43 -4.77 -2.61 -16.24
C TYR A 43 -4.88 -2.32 -14.74
N LYS A 44 -5.85 -1.50 -14.32
CA LYS A 44 -6.15 -1.30 -12.90
C LYS A 44 -6.65 -2.59 -12.25
N THR A 45 -7.60 -3.30 -12.85
CA THR A 45 -8.12 -4.55 -12.29
C THR A 45 -7.05 -5.62 -12.25
N ILE A 46 -6.27 -5.79 -13.32
CA ILE A 46 -5.15 -6.75 -13.37
C ILE A 46 -4.13 -6.45 -12.27
N ARG A 47 -3.75 -5.17 -12.10
CA ARG A 47 -2.83 -4.75 -11.02
C ARG A 47 -3.41 -5.09 -9.65
N ASP A 48 -4.68 -4.78 -9.41
CA ASP A 48 -5.31 -4.97 -8.10
C ASP A 48 -5.45 -6.47 -7.77
N GLU A 49 -5.75 -7.31 -8.77
CA GLU A 49 -5.77 -8.77 -8.67
C GLU A 49 -4.38 -9.34 -8.37
N HIS A 50 -3.36 -8.96 -9.14
CA HIS A 50 -2.00 -9.42 -8.88
C HIS A 50 -1.49 -8.95 -7.52
N ASN A 51 -1.79 -7.72 -7.09
CA ASN A 51 -1.44 -7.24 -5.75
C ASN A 51 -2.17 -8.02 -4.65
N LYS A 52 -3.40 -8.48 -4.89
CA LYS A 52 -4.11 -9.37 -3.96
C LYS A 52 -3.42 -10.72 -3.84
N GLU A 53 -3.02 -11.33 -4.97
CA GLU A 53 -2.27 -12.59 -4.96
C GLU A 53 -0.87 -12.45 -4.34
N VAL A 54 -0.18 -11.33 -4.58
CA VAL A 54 1.10 -11.03 -3.91
C VAL A 54 0.90 -10.98 -2.40
N ARG A 55 -0.16 -10.32 -1.90
CA ARG A 55 -0.45 -10.26 -0.46
C ARG A 55 -0.78 -11.63 0.13
N SER A 56 -1.60 -12.44 -0.55
CA SER A 56 -1.94 -13.80 -0.06
C SER A 56 -0.71 -14.70 0.00
N LEU A 57 0.16 -14.64 -1.02
CA LEU A 57 1.41 -15.42 -1.05
C LEU A 57 2.41 -14.93 0.00
N ILE A 58 2.50 -13.63 0.27
CA ILE A 58 3.34 -13.10 1.35
C ILE A 58 2.86 -13.62 2.71
N GLU A 59 1.55 -13.59 2.96
CA GLU A 59 0.98 -14.08 4.20
C GLU A 59 1.22 -15.58 4.37
N SER A 60 1.04 -16.37 3.32
CA SER A 60 1.36 -17.80 3.32
C SER A 60 2.85 -18.04 3.60
N VAL A 61 3.76 -17.32 2.95
CA VAL A 61 5.20 -17.44 3.23
C VAL A 61 5.54 -17.06 4.67
N LYS A 62 4.86 -16.05 5.22
CA LYS A 62 5.06 -15.64 6.62
C LYS A 62 4.61 -16.73 7.58
N ALA A 63 3.41 -17.28 7.40
CA ALA A 63 2.89 -18.37 8.22
C ALA A 63 3.80 -19.62 8.16
N GLU A 64 4.25 -20.02 6.97
CA GLU A 64 5.17 -21.15 6.81
C GLU A 64 6.53 -20.90 7.46
N ARG A 65 7.02 -19.65 7.47
CA ARG A 65 8.25 -19.28 8.19
C ARG A 65 8.07 -19.34 9.70
N GLU A 66 6.96 -18.82 10.22
CA GLU A 66 6.67 -18.84 11.66
C GLU A 66 6.58 -20.28 12.18
N GLU A 67 5.90 -21.18 11.46
CA GLU A 67 5.82 -22.59 11.86
C GLU A 67 7.19 -23.27 11.76
N ARG A 68 7.96 -23.00 10.69
CA ARG A 68 9.34 -23.50 10.58
C ARG A 68 10.21 -23.02 11.75
N ASP A 69 10.11 -21.76 12.14
CA ASP A 69 10.93 -21.18 13.20
C ASP A 69 10.55 -21.73 14.58
N ARG A 70 9.25 -21.97 14.80
CA ARG A 70 8.75 -22.71 15.96
C ARG A 70 9.33 -24.12 16.02
N ILE A 71 9.23 -24.88 14.92
CA ILE A 71 9.78 -26.25 14.87
C ILE A 71 11.29 -26.24 15.07
N ASN A 72 12.01 -25.26 14.52
CA ASN A 72 13.45 -25.12 14.75
C ASN A 72 13.79 -24.87 16.22
N ALA A 73 12.99 -24.09 16.94
CA ALA A 73 13.16 -23.92 18.39
C ALA A 73 12.97 -25.26 19.13
N GLU A 74 11.94 -26.04 18.77
CA GLU A 74 11.71 -27.38 19.34
C GLU A 74 12.86 -28.36 19.00
N ILE A 75 13.43 -28.28 17.79
CA ILE A 75 14.61 -29.06 17.39
C ILE A 75 15.82 -28.71 18.26
N ILE A 76 16.05 -27.43 18.53
CA ILE A 76 17.16 -26.97 19.38
C ILE A 76 16.96 -27.51 20.80
N GLU A 77 15.78 -27.35 21.38
CA GLU A 77 15.48 -27.87 22.72
C GLU A 77 15.67 -29.39 22.81
N ALA A 78 15.22 -30.15 21.80
CA ALA A 78 15.41 -31.59 21.75
C ALA A 78 16.89 -31.99 21.58
N LYS A 79 17.68 -31.23 20.81
CA LYS A 79 19.14 -31.42 20.69
C LYS A 79 19.85 -31.13 22.01
N ASP A 80 19.44 -30.11 22.74
CA ASP A 80 20.01 -29.74 24.04
C ASP A 80 19.71 -30.83 25.08
N LYS A 81 18.45 -31.30 25.15
CA LYS A 81 18.07 -32.45 25.98
C LYS A 81 18.91 -33.68 25.66
N ARG A 82 19.06 -34.02 24.37
CA ARG A 82 19.91 -35.15 23.94
C ARG A 82 21.36 -34.97 24.39
N THR A 83 21.90 -33.77 24.27
CA THR A 83 23.28 -33.45 24.66
C THR A 83 23.48 -33.56 26.17
N ALA A 84 22.53 -33.07 26.97
CA ALA A 84 22.52 -33.23 28.42
C ALA A 84 22.46 -34.71 28.84
N ILE A 85 21.61 -35.51 28.19
CA ILE A 85 21.52 -36.95 28.44
C ILE A 85 22.84 -37.65 28.09
N HIS A 86 23.49 -37.30 26.99
CA HIS A 86 24.80 -37.86 26.64
C HIS A 86 25.89 -37.50 27.65
N ALA A 87 25.86 -36.27 28.19
CA ALA A 87 26.78 -35.86 29.25
C ALA A 87 26.55 -36.67 30.54
N GLN A 88 25.29 -36.88 30.93
CA GLN A 88 24.93 -37.74 32.06
C GLN A 88 25.36 -39.20 31.82
N LEU A 89 25.11 -39.73 30.63
CA LEU A 89 25.50 -41.09 30.24
C LEU A 89 27.02 -41.29 30.37
N LYS A 90 27.81 -40.30 29.94
CA LYS A 90 29.26 -40.30 30.09
C LYS A 90 29.67 -40.35 31.56
N SER A 91 29.10 -39.47 32.40
CA SER A 91 29.37 -39.47 33.84
C SER A 91 29.05 -40.81 34.51
N VAL A 92 27.94 -41.44 34.13
CA VAL A 92 27.52 -42.74 34.66
C VAL A 92 28.48 -43.85 34.23
N TYR A 93 28.94 -43.83 32.98
CA TYR A 93 29.95 -44.79 32.51
C TYR A 93 31.30 -44.60 33.19
N ASP A 94 31.71 -43.35 33.45
CA ASP A 94 32.93 -43.04 34.18
C ASP A 94 32.84 -43.54 35.64
N GLU A 95 31.70 -43.34 36.32
CA GLU A 95 31.45 -43.88 37.68
C GLU A 95 31.47 -45.42 37.69
N ILE A 96 30.85 -46.07 36.69
CA ILE A 96 30.91 -47.53 36.54
C ILE A 96 32.35 -48.01 36.34
N ARG A 97 33.14 -47.28 35.53
CA ARG A 97 34.55 -47.62 35.26
C ARG A 97 35.40 -47.51 36.51
N GLU A 98 35.22 -46.44 37.28
CA GLU A 98 35.92 -46.22 38.54
C GLU A 98 35.56 -47.27 39.58
N LEU A 99 34.26 -47.56 39.77
CA LEU A 99 33.81 -48.61 40.68
C LEU A 99 34.37 -49.96 40.28
N ARG A 100 34.33 -50.32 38.98
CA ARG A 100 34.95 -51.56 38.47
C ARG A 100 36.45 -51.65 38.73
N GLY A 101 37.19 -50.55 38.62
CA GLY A 101 38.62 -50.52 38.91
C GLY A 101 38.94 -50.71 40.40
N ARG A 102 38.00 -50.37 41.28
CA ARG A 102 38.11 -50.54 42.75
C ARG A 102 37.59 -51.90 43.23
N ILE A 103 37.05 -52.74 42.35
CA ILE A 103 36.58 -54.09 42.66
C ILE A 103 37.77 -55.04 42.70
N VAL A 104 37.99 -55.73 43.82
CA VAL A 104 39.03 -56.76 43.95
C VAL A 104 38.38 -58.10 44.29
N GLY A 105 38.34 -59.02 43.32
CA GLY A 105 37.84 -60.39 43.52
C GLY A 105 36.33 -60.58 43.31
N SER A 106 35.90 -61.83 43.26
CA SER A 106 34.48 -62.23 43.10
C SER A 106 33.87 -62.59 44.46
N PRO A 107 32.87 -61.85 44.98
CA PRO A 107 32.38 -62.00 46.37
C PRO A 107 31.55 -63.27 46.63
N SER A 108 30.91 -63.83 45.60
CA SER A 108 29.66 -64.58 45.82
C SER A 108 29.80 -66.01 46.34
N THR A 109 30.84 -66.75 45.94
CA THR A 109 30.95 -68.19 46.27
C THR A 109 31.70 -68.40 47.58
N ASP A 110 32.68 -67.54 47.87
CA ASP A 110 33.46 -67.60 49.12
C ASP A 110 32.63 -67.19 50.33
N GLN A 111 31.71 -66.22 50.20
CA GLN A 111 30.92 -65.71 51.33
C GLN A 111 30.10 -66.79 52.04
N ARG A 112 29.35 -67.60 51.27
CA ARG A 112 28.45 -68.62 51.85
C ARG A 112 29.22 -69.77 52.47
N ARG A 113 30.41 -70.08 51.93
CA ARG A 113 31.32 -71.10 52.48
C ARG A 113 31.94 -70.60 53.79
N MET A 114 32.44 -69.37 53.79
CA MET A 114 33.02 -68.71 54.96
C MET A 114 32.02 -68.57 56.11
N MET A 115 30.75 -68.19 55.85
CA MET A 115 29.71 -68.13 56.89
C MET A 115 29.47 -69.50 57.55
N ARG A 116 29.41 -70.59 56.78
CA ARG A 116 29.26 -71.94 57.36
C ARG A 116 30.48 -72.35 58.18
N THR A 117 31.68 -72.03 57.69
CA THR A 117 32.92 -72.32 58.43
C THR A 117 32.97 -71.55 59.76
N VAL A 118 32.47 -70.31 59.81
CA VAL A 118 32.31 -69.56 61.06
C VAL A 118 31.30 -70.25 61.98
N GLU A 119 30.10 -70.61 61.50
CA GLU A 119 29.10 -71.34 62.30
C GLU A 119 29.64 -72.66 62.86
N GLU A 120 30.38 -73.43 62.05
CA GLU A 120 31.01 -74.70 62.47
C GLU A 120 32.08 -74.47 63.55
N LEU A 121 32.90 -73.42 63.42
CA LEU A 121 33.94 -73.07 64.37
C LEU A 121 33.37 -72.51 65.68
N GLU A 122 32.33 -71.69 65.62
CA GLU A 122 31.59 -71.18 66.79
C GLU A 122 30.88 -72.31 67.55
N TRP A 123 30.23 -73.22 66.81
CA TRP A 123 29.60 -74.40 67.41
C TRP A 123 30.63 -75.27 68.13
N ARG A 124 31.78 -75.49 67.49
CA ARG A 124 32.90 -76.26 68.07
C ARG A 124 33.45 -75.58 69.34
N GLN A 125 33.58 -74.26 69.35
CA GLN A 125 33.96 -73.49 70.54
C GLN A 125 32.95 -73.66 71.69
N GLN A 126 31.65 -73.72 71.40
CA GLN A 126 30.60 -73.83 72.41
C GLN A 126 30.39 -75.24 72.98
N THR A 127 30.67 -76.29 72.18
CA THR A 127 30.33 -77.68 72.54
C THR A 127 31.51 -78.57 72.92
N GLU A 128 32.75 -78.23 72.55
CA GLU A 128 33.94 -79.04 72.87
C GLU A 128 34.74 -78.49 74.06
N GLN A 129 35.30 -79.37 74.90
CA GLN A 129 36.26 -78.98 75.95
C GLN A 129 37.66 -78.80 75.33
N LEU A 130 37.94 -77.60 74.85
CA LEU A 130 39.18 -77.25 74.16
C LEU A 130 40.29 -76.85 75.13
N THR A 131 41.55 -77.02 74.72
CA THR A 131 42.68 -76.43 75.43
C THR A 131 42.76 -74.93 75.13
N MET A 132 43.35 -74.15 76.05
CA MET A 132 43.46 -72.68 75.91
C MET A 132 44.14 -72.25 74.60
N ASP A 133 45.07 -73.05 74.07
CA ASP A 133 45.77 -72.78 72.82
C ASP A 133 44.90 -73.08 71.58
N GLU A 134 44.06 -74.12 71.62
CA GLU A 134 43.12 -74.46 70.54
C GLU A 134 41.99 -73.45 70.46
N GLU A 135 41.47 -73.00 71.60
CA GLU A 135 40.44 -71.95 71.67
C GLU A 135 40.95 -70.63 71.07
N ARG A 136 42.20 -70.24 71.39
CA ARG A 136 42.84 -69.05 70.77
C ARG A 136 42.96 -69.18 69.25
N ARG A 137 43.30 -70.36 68.74
CA ARG A 137 43.40 -70.60 67.29
C ARG A 137 42.05 -70.48 66.60
N ILE A 138 40.99 -71.06 67.19
CA ILE A 138 39.63 -70.96 66.66
C ILE A 138 39.18 -69.50 66.62
N VAL A 139 39.41 -68.73 67.69
CA VAL A 139 39.08 -67.30 67.74
C VAL A 139 39.86 -66.49 66.68
N GLU A 140 41.15 -66.79 66.48
CA GLU A 140 41.94 -66.15 65.42
C GLU A 140 41.46 -66.51 64.01
N GLU A 141 41.02 -67.74 63.79
CA GLU A 141 40.45 -68.19 62.51
C GLU A 141 39.10 -67.53 62.22
N ILE A 142 38.21 -67.47 63.23
CA ILE A 142 36.94 -66.75 63.14
C ILE A 142 37.19 -65.27 62.80
N ALA A 143 38.08 -64.59 63.55
CA ALA A 143 38.39 -63.18 63.30
C ALA A 143 38.97 -62.93 61.88
N LYS A 144 39.77 -63.86 61.35
CA LYS A 144 40.28 -63.78 59.96
C LYS A 144 39.15 -63.94 58.95
N ILE A 145 38.25 -64.91 59.15
CA ILE A 145 37.13 -65.16 58.23
C ILE A 145 36.13 -64.01 58.30
N GLU A 146 35.81 -63.48 59.48
CA GLU A 146 34.97 -62.29 59.66
C GLU A 146 35.54 -61.06 58.94
N ALA A 147 36.85 -60.81 59.07
CA ALA A 147 37.53 -59.71 58.37
C ALA A 147 37.46 -59.87 56.83
N GLN A 148 37.49 -61.11 56.33
CA GLN A 148 37.27 -61.40 54.91
C GLN A 148 35.80 -61.20 54.51
N LEU A 149 34.85 -61.59 55.36
CA LEU A 149 33.42 -61.41 55.14
C LEU A 149 33.04 -59.93 55.01
N VAL A 150 33.62 -59.06 55.83
CA VAL A 150 33.42 -57.60 55.75
C VAL A 150 33.90 -57.04 54.40
N LYS A 151 35.08 -57.47 53.93
CA LYS A 151 35.61 -57.07 52.61
C LYS A 151 34.72 -57.53 51.47
N ILE A 152 34.22 -58.75 51.54
CA ILE A 152 33.24 -59.31 50.60
C ILE A 152 31.94 -58.50 50.60
N GLY A 153 31.46 -58.09 51.78
CA GLY A 153 30.28 -57.23 51.92
C GLY A 153 30.45 -55.87 51.22
N GLN A 154 31.57 -55.20 51.45
CA GLN A 154 31.92 -53.94 50.76
C GLN A 154 32.00 -54.10 49.24
N GLU A 155 32.50 -55.25 48.78
CA GLU A 155 32.63 -55.55 47.36
C GLU A 155 31.26 -55.83 46.71
N LYS A 156 30.36 -56.49 47.44
CA LYS A 156 28.98 -56.69 47.01
C LYS A 156 28.22 -55.37 46.89
N GLU A 157 28.39 -54.45 47.84
CA GLU A 157 27.77 -53.12 47.78
C GLU A 157 28.18 -52.34 46.51
N LYS A 158 29.48 -52.40 46.15
CA LYS A 158 29.97 -51.82 44.87
C LYS A 158 29.34 -52.50 43.66
N GLN A 159 29.16 -53.82 43.68
CA GLN A 159 28.52 -54.57 42.59
C GLN A 159 27.03 -54.23 42.43
N ASP A 160 26.32 -54.08 43.55
CA ASP A 160 24.93 -53.64 43.57
C ASP A 160 24.83 -52.22 43.00
N ARG A 161 25.72 -51.31 43.43
CA ARG A 161 25.81 -49.95 42.89
C ARG A 161 26.08 -49.91 41.38
N ILE A 162 27.01 -50.73 40.89
CA ILE A 162 27.26 -50.87 39.44
C ILE A 162 26.01 -51.36 38.72
N SER A 163 25.25 -52.29 39.31
CA SER A 163 24.02 -52.82 38.72
C SER A 163 22.93 -51.74 38.62
N GLU A 164 22.80 -50.89 39.64
CA GLU A 164 21.92 -49.72 39.61
C GLU A 164 22.32 -48.72 38.53
N LEU A 165 23.60 -48.35 38.46
CA LEU A 165 24.13 -47.42 37.45
C LEU A 165 23.93 -47.96 36.04
N ARG A 166 24.08 -49.28 35.82
CA ARG A 166 23.74 -49.91 34.52
C ARG A 166 22.27 -49.79 34.18
N ARG A 167 21.38 -49.90 35.17
CA ARG A 167 19.93 -49.72 34.95
C ARG A 167 19.63 -48.27 34.60
N LEU A 168 20.27 -47.31 35.27
CA LEU A 168 20.16 -45.89 34.97
C LEU A 168 20.69 -45.57 33.56
N ALA A 169 21.87 -46.08 33.21
CA ALA A 169 22.45 -45.90 31.86
C ALA A 169 21.53 -46.44 30.75
N ARG A 170 20.84 -47.56 30.99
CA ARG A 170 19.83 -48.07 30.04
C ARG A 170 18.68 -47.09 29.85
N ARG A 171 18.09 -46.58 30.93
CA ARG A 171 17.01 -45.58 30.86
C ARG A 171 17.44 -44.32 30.12
N LEU A 172 18.60 -43.76 30.46
CA LEU A 172 19.15 -42.60 29.76
C LEU A 172 19.38 -42.87 28.27
N LYS A 173 19.79 -44.09 27.90
CA LYS A 173 19.96 -44.46 26.49
C LYS A 173 18.61 -44.50 25.75
N ASP A 174 17.57 -45.00 26.40
CA ASP A 174 16.22 -45.03 25.84
C ASP A 174 15.70 -43.59 25.64
N GLU A 175 15.83 -42.74 26.66
CA GLU A 175 15.50 -41.31 26.59
C GLU A 175 16.28 -40.55 25.51
N ALA A 176 17.58 -40.85 25.33
CA ALA A 176 18.39 -40.27 24.26
C ALA A 176 17.90 -40.70 22.87
N THR A 177 17.45 -41.96 22.74
CA THR A 177 16.92 -42.50 21.49
C THR A 177 15.59 -41.83 21.14
N GLU A 178 14.71 -41.64 22.13
CA GLU A 178 13.46 -40.91 21.95
C GLU A 178 13.71 -39.44 21.56
N ALA A 179 14.64 -38.75 22.24
CA ALA A 179 15.02 -37.39 21.88
C ALA A 179 15.59 -37.32 20.45
N HIS A 180 16.38 -38.31 20.04
CA HIS A 180 16.88 -38.38 18.67
C HIS A 180 15.78 -38.59 17.64
N GLN A 181 14.83 -39.49 17.90
CA GLN A 181 13.67 -39.71 17.03
C GLN A 181 12.83 -38.44 16.89
N LYS A 182 12.57 -37.72 18.00
CA LYS A 182 11.88 -36.42 17.96
C LYS A 182 12.59 -35.41 17.06
N VAL A 183 13.92 -35.29 17.18
CA VAL A 183 14.71 -34.41 16.30
C VAL A 183 14.56 -34.80 14.83
N LEU A 184 14.56 -36.10 14.49
CA LEU A 184 14.37 -36.54 13.10
C LEU A 184 12.98 -36.15 12.59
N THR A 185 11.93 -36.45 13.34
CA THR A 185 10.55 -36.13 12.95
C THR A 185 10.32 -34.64 12.79
N LEU A 186 10.82 -33.82 13.72
CA LEU A 186 10.71 -32.36 13.64
C LEU A 186 11.55 -31.81 12.49
N SER A 187 12.72 -32.40 12.23
CA SER A 187 13.56 -31.99 11.09
C SER A 187 12.90 -32.26 9.75
N GLU A 188 12.20 -33.39 9.61
CA GLU A 188 11.41 -33.69 8.41
C GLU A 188 10.26 -32.68 8.24
N GLN A 189 9.53 -32.38 9.31
CA GLN A 189 8.45 -31.39 9.29
C GLN A 189 8.97 -29.99 8.93
N SER A 190 10.05 -29.52 9.57
CA SER A 190 10.69 -28.24 9.23
C SER A 190 11.13 -28.20 7.77
N GLN A 191 11.58 -29.33 7.22
CA GLN A 191 12.01 -29.39 5.82
C GLN A 191 10.83 -29.25 4.86
N VAL A 192 9.64 -29.78 5.20
CA VAL A 192 8.41 -29.59 4.41
C VAL A 192 8.03 -28.11 4.35
N HIS A 193 7.97 -27.43 5.50
CA HIS A 193 7.67 -25.98 5.54
C HIS A 193 8.72 -25.16 4.76
N HIS A 194 9.99 -25.54 4.85
CA HIS A 194 11.04 -24.91 4.05
C HIS A 194 10.82 -25.10 2.54
N GLN A 195 10.46 -26.30 2.11
CA GLN A 195 10.17 -26.59 0.70
C GLN A 195 8.98 -25.80 0.18
N GLU A 196 7.92 -25.63 0.97
CA GLU A 196 6.77 -24.80 0.59
C GLU A 196 7.16 -23.33 0.41
N VAL A 197 7.96 -22.77 1.32
CA VAL A 197 8.49 -21.41 1.16
C VAL A 197 9.32 -21.29 -0.13
N VAL A 198 10.16 -22.29 -0.44
CA VAL A 198 10.96 -22.32 -1.67
C VAL A 198 10.06 -22.43 -2.91
N ARG A 199 8.96 -23.19 -2.85
CA ARG A 199 7.99 -23.34 -3.94
C ARG A 199 7.22 -22.05 -4.22
N ILE A 200 6.83 -21.32 -3.17
CA ILE A 200 6.03 -20.09 -3.31
C ILE A 200 6.89 -18.92 -3.80
N ARG A 201 8.18 -18.87 -3.46
CA ARG A 201 9.06 -17.72 -3.74
C ARG A 201 9.14 -17.33 -5.23
N PRO A 202 9.31 -18.26 -6.20
CA PRO A 202 9.26 -17.94 -7.62
C PRO A 202 7.91 -17.40 -8.07
N GLN A 203 6.80 -17.94 -7.54
CA GLN A 203 5.45 -17.50 -7.87
C GLN A 203 5.24 -16.07 -7.39
N LEU A 204 5.65 -15.77 -6.15
CA LEU A 204 5.60 -14.42 -5.59
C LEU A 204 6.38 -13.43 -6.45
N GLU A 205 7.60 -13.78 -6.87
CA GLU A 205 8.43 -12.92 -7.73
C GLU A 205 7.77 -12.68 -9.10
N GLN A 206 7.16 -13.71 -9.68
CA GLN A 206 6.43 -13.60 -10.94
C GLN A 206 5.24 -12.66 -10.81
N TYR A 207 4.41 -12.82 -9.77
CA TYR A 207 3.25 -11.95 -9.55
C TYR A 207 3.65 -10.51 -9.24
N LYS A 208 4.76 -10.28 -8.51
CA LYS A 208 5.30 -8.94 -8.29
C LYS A 208 5.68 -8.27 -9.62
N LYS A 209 6.45 -8.96 -10.46
CA LYS A 209 6.82 -8.43 -11.79
C LYS A 209 5.59 -8.14 -12.66
N SER A 210 4.60 -9.03 -12.66
CA SER A 210 3.35 -8.81 -13.39
C SER A 210 2.56 -7.62 -12.84
N ALA A 211 2.51 -7.45 -11.51
CA ALA A 211 1.86 -6.32 -10.87
C ALA A 211 2.55 -5.00 -11.20
N ASP A 212 3.89 -4.97 -11.17
CA ASP A 212 4.69 -3.79 -11.52
C ASP A 212 4.52 -3.41 -12.99
N ALA A 213 4.55 -4.39 -13.89
CA ALA A 213 4.28 -4.18 -15.31
C ALA A 213 2.85 -3.66 -15.54
N ALA A 214 1.85 -4.24 -14.88
CA ALA A 214 0.47 -3.75 -14.95
C ALA A 214 0.34 -2.32 -14.41
N HIS A 215 1.06 -1.99 -13.34
CA HIS A 215 1.08 -0.66 -12.76
C HIS A 215 1.73 0.38 -13.70
N GLN A 216 2.86 0.04 -14.32
CA GLN A 216 3.51 0.89 -15.32
C GLN A 216 2.56 1.19 -16.49
N ASN A 217 1.94 0.14 -17.05
CA ASN A 217 0.95 0.29 -18.11
C ASN A 217 -0.23 1.17 -17.65
N PHE A 218 -0.75 0.94 -16.44
CA PHE A 218 -1.82 1.77 -15.87
C PHE A 218 -1.43 3.26 -15.80
N VAL A 219 -0.21 3.57 -15.35
CA VAL A 219 0.28 4.95 -15.26
C VAL A 219 0.40 5.58 -16.64
N GLU A 220 0.88 4.85 -17.64
CA GLU A 220 0.94 5.33 -19.03
C GLU A 220 -0.44 5.62 -19.61
N TRP A 221 -1.40 4.71 -19.41
CA TRP A 221 -2.79 4.93 -19.84
C TRP A 221 -3.44 6.09 -19.08
N LEU A 222 -3.14 6.25 -17.79
CA LEU A 222 -3.61 7.38 -17.01
C LEU A 222 -3.10 8.72 -17.56
N LYS A 223 -1.85 8.80 -17.99
CA LYS A 223 -1.30 9.98 -18.67
C LYS A 223 -2.05 10.26 -19.98
N LYS A 224 -2.21 9.24 -20.84
CA LYS A 224 -2.95 9.37 -22.12
C LYS A 224 -4.39 9.84 -21.91
N VAL A 225 -5.09 9.32 -20.90
CA VAL A 225 -6.45 9.73 -20.57
C VAL A 225 -6.49 11.17 -20.10
N LYS A 226 -5.57 11.60 -19.23
CA LYS A 226 -5.47 13.02 -18.81
C LYS A 226 -5.20 13.95 -19.99
N ASP A 227 -4.26 13.58 -20.87
CA ASP A 227 -3.95 14.35 -22.07
C ASP A 227 -5.13 14.40 -23.07
N GLY A 228 -5.90 13.31 -23.17
CA GLY A 228 -7.12 13.28 -23.97
C GLY A 228 -8.24 14.14 -23.37
N GLU A 229 -8.37 14.16 -22.04
CA GLU A 229 -9.32 15.02 -21.33
C GLU A 229 -9.00 16.51 -21.49
N THR A 230 -7.73 16.90 -21.43
CA THR A 230 -7.32 18.30 -21.65
C THR A 230 -7.61 18.73 -23.09
N LYS A 231 -7.21 17.94 -24.09
CA LYS A 231 -7.53 18.20 -25.50
C LYS A 231 -9.04 18.34 -25.73
N LEU A 232 -9.85 17.49 -25.12
CA LEU A 232 -11.31 17.56 -25.27
C LEU A 232 -11.90 18.80 -24.59
N LYS A 233 -11.33 19.25 -23.47
CA LYS A 233 -11.69 20.53 -22.84
C LYS A 233 -11.35 21.70 -23.76
N ASP A 234 -10.17 21.71 -24.37
CA ASP A 234 -9.75 22.76 -25.30
C ASP A 234 -10.62 22.79 -26.58
N LEU A 235 -10.98 21.62 -27.12
CA LEU A 235 -11.92 21.55 -28.23
C LEU A 235 -13.31 22.06 -27.83
N ARG A 236 -13.74 21.80 -26.59
CA ARG A 236 -15.02 22.29 -26.08
C ARG A 236 -15.03 23.81 -25.94
N THR A 237 -13.97 24.42 -25.40
CA THR A 237 -13.86 25.88 -25.32
C THR A 237 -13.85 26.51 -26.71
N GLN A 238 -13.11 25.94 -27.67
CA GLN A 238 -13.13 26.40 -29.07
C GLN A 238 -14.52 26.31 -29.72
N ILE A 239 -15.25 25.22 -29.46
CA ILE A 239 -16.64 25.05 -29.94
C ILE A 239 -17.54 26.13 -29.33
N ASP A 240 -17.42 26.40 -28.03
CA ASP A 240 -18.21 27.41 -27.32
C ASP A 240 -17.88 28.84 -27.79
N ASP A 241 -16.61 29.12 -28.07
CA ASP A 241 -16.15 30.39 -28.66
C ASP A 241 -16.73 30.61 -30.06
N ILE A 242 -16.70 29.59 -30.92
CA ILE A 242 -17.29 29.68 -32.26
C ILE A 242 -18.82 29.81 -32.16
N HIS A 243 -19.48 29.08 -31.27
CA HIS A 243 -20.90 29.29 -31.00
C HIS A 243 -21.19 30.73 -30.54
N SER A 244 -20.34 31.32 -29.69
CA SER A 244 -20.45 32.71 -29.25
C SER A 244 -20.29 33.69 -30.41
N LYS A 245 -19.28 33.49 -31.27
CA LYS A 245 -19.07 34.29 -32.49
C LYS A 245 -20.26 34.22 -33.45
N ILE A 246 -20.79 33.03 -33.71
CA ILE A 246 -21.98 32.84 -34.55
C ILE A 246 -23.18 33.57 -33.94
N ARG A 247 -23.39 33.47 -32.62
CA ARG A 247 -24.47 34.21 -31.94
C ARG A 247 -24.31 35.72 -32.07
N LYS A 248 -23.11 36.26 -31.87
CA LYS A 248 -22.82 37.70 -32.04
C LYS A 248 -23.11 38.16 -33.46
N GLN A 249 -22.54 37.50 -34.47
CA GLN A 249 -22.79 37.83 -35.88
C GLN A 249 -24.28 37.74 -36.27
N MET A 250 -25.04 36.81 -35.68
CA MET A 250 -26.49 36.71 -35.92
C MET A 250 -27.27 37.86 -35.27
N VAL A 251 -26.87 38.30 -34.08
CA VAL A 251 -27.46 39.47 -33.41
C VAL A 251 -27.11 40.74 -34.20
N ASP A 252 -25.84 40.92 -34.55
CA ASP A 252 -25.35 42.07 -35.30
C ASP A 252 -26.08 42.18 -36.66
N LYS A 253 -26.18 41.09 -37.43
CA LYS A 253 -26.95 41.06 -38.68
C LYS A 253 -28.42 41.41 -38.48
N ARG A 254 -29.04 40.95 -37.40
CA ARG A 254 -30.44 41.28 -37.09
C ARG A 254 -30.59 42.75 -36.70
N GLU A 255 -29.60 43.35 -36.04
CA GLU A 255 -29.57 44.77 -35.71
C GLU A 255 -29.35 45.63 -36.95
N THR A 256 -28.40 45.28 -37.82
CA THR A 256 -28.20 45.99 -39.09
C THR A 256 -29.45 45.90 -39.96
N GLU A 257 -30.07 44.72 -40.12
CA GLU A 257 -31.33 44.58 -40.86
C GLU A 257 -32.46 45.42 -40.25
N LYS A 258 -32.54 45.54 -38.92
CA LYS A 258 -33.52 46.42 -38.27
C LYS A 258 -33.23 47.90 -38.54
N VAL A 259 -31.96 48.30 -38.50
CA VAL A 259 -31.53 49.68 -38.80
C VAL A 259 -31.81 50.00 -40.26
N ASP A 260 -31.46 49.11 -41.19
CA ASP A 260 -31.72 49.25 -42.62
C ASP A 260 -33.21 49.31 -42.93
N ARG A 261 -34.03 48.45 -42.32
CA ARG A 261 -35.50 48.52 -42.43
C ARG A 261 -36.03 49.85 -41.91
N ARG A 262 -35.52 50.34 -40.78
CA ARG A 262 -35.90 51.66 -40.24
C ARG A 262 -35.44 52.79 -41.16
N ALA A 263 -34.27 52.67 -41.79
CA ALA A 263 -33.74 53.64 -42.74
C ALA A 263 -34.60 53.66 -44.02
N GLN A 264 -34.93 52.51 -44.58
CA GLN A 264 -35.84 52.37 -45.73
C GLN A 264 -37.25 52.89 -45.42
N GLN A 265 -37.78 52.60 -44.24
CA GLN A 265 -39.07 53.18 -43.80
C GLN A 265 -39.00 54.70 -43.71
N ARG A 266 -37.92 55.24 -43.13
CA ARG A 266 -37.70 56.70 -43.06
C ARG A 266 -37.52 57.33 -44.44
N GLU A 267 -36.88 56.64 -45.37
CA GLU A 267 -36.69 57.10 -46.74
C GLU A 267 -38.01 57.11 -47.50
N GLN A 268 -38.81 56.04 -47.41
CA GLN A 268 -40.16 56.01 -47.97
C GLN A 268 -41.08 57.06 -47.34
N GLU A 269 -40.97 57.31 -46.03
CA GLU A 269 -41.70 58.40 -45.36
C GLU A 269 -41.26 59.77 -45.87
N LYS A 270 -39.96 59.98 -46.10
CA LYS A 270 -39.42 61.22 -46.68
C LYS A 270 -39.88 61.42 -48.12
N GLU A 271 -39.77 60.42 -48.99
CA GLU A 271 -40.25 60.50 -50.37
C GLU A 271 -41.74 60.80 -50.43
N ARG A 272 -42.56 60.15 -49.59
CA ARG A 272 -43.99 60.46 -49.47
C ARG A 272 -44.23 61.88 -49.00
N ALA A 273 -43.42 62.37 -48.06
CA ALA A 273 -43.51 63.73 -47.57
C ALA A 273 -43.09 64.76 -48.63
N ASP A 274 -42.02 64.51 -49.39
CA ASP A 274 -41.54 65.38 -50.47
C ASP A 274 -42.58 65.45 -51.61
N VAL A 275 -43.16 64.31 -52.02
CA VAL A 275 -44.27 64.28 -52.99
C VAL A 275 -45.50 65.03 -52.46
N ALA A 276 -45.81 64.94 -51.17
CA ALA A 276 -46.91 65.70 -50.57
C ALA A 276 -46.64 67.21 -50.56
N VAL A 277 -45.39 67.63 -50.29
CA VAL A 277 -44.96 69.03 -50.37
C VAL A 277 -45.03 69.55 -51.81
N GLU A 278 -44.57 68.79 -52.81
CA GLU A 278 -44.66 69.17 -54.22
C GLU A 278 -46.12 69.29 -54.71
N LYS A 279 -47.00 68.36 -54.31
CA LYS A 279 -48.44 68.44 -54.62
C LYS A 279 -49.10 69.65 -53.94
N MET A 280 -48.68 69.99 -52.71
CA MET A 280 -49.12 71.21 -52.01
C MET A 280 -48.64 72.48 -52.73
N GLN A 281 -47.38 72.53 -53.18
CA GLN A 281 -46.80 73.66 -53.92
C GLN A 281 -47.41 73.82 -55.32
N SER A 282 -47.80 72.72 -55.97
CA SER A 282 -48.42 72.72 -57.31
C SER A 282 -49.95 72.84 -57.32
N GLY A 283 -50.59 73.01 -56.15
CA GLY A 283 -52.03 73.29 -56.03
C GLY A 283 -52.97 72.14 -56.43
N LYS A 284 -52.47 70.89 -56.45
CA LYS A 284 -53.25 69.70 -56.79
C LYS A 284 -54.04 69.21 -55.58
N ARG A 285 -55.18 68.52 -55.81
CA ARG A 285 -56.03 67.98 -54.73
C ARG A 285 -55.22 66.99 -53.88
N LEU A 286 -55.11 67.26 -52.59
CA LEU A 286 -54.38 66.47 -51.61
C LEU A 286 -55.37 65.67 -50.75
N THR A 287 -54.98 64.46 -50.33
CA THR A 287 -55.75 63.73 -49.30
C THR A 287 -55.45 64.28 -47.90
N PHE A 288 -56.35 64.09 -46.93
CA PHE A 288 -56.21 64.63 -45.57
C PHE A 288 -54.92 64.16 -44.88
N ASP A 289 -54.55 62.90 -45.09
CA ASP A 289 -53.32 62.32 -44.53
C ASP A 289 -52.05 62.91 -45.18
N GLU A 290 -52.05 63.12 -46.51
CA GLU A 290 -50.94 63.79 -47.22
C GLU A 290 -50.78 65.26 -46.79
N PHE A 291 -51.88 65.95 -46.47
CA PHE A 291 -51.86 67.34 -45.99
C PHE A 291 -51.20 67.48 -44.62
N ILE A 292 -51.50 66.58 -43.68
CA ILE A 292 -50.88 66.56 -42.35
C ILE A 292 -49.36 66.28 -42.45
N LEU A 293 -48.97 65.37 -43.34
CA LEU A 293 -47.57 65.06 -43.62
C LEU A 293 -46.81 66.28 -44.18
N ALA A 294 -47.36 66.96 -45.18
CA ALA A 294 -46.76 68.16 -45.75
C ALA A 294 -46.68 69.34 -44.75
N GLN A 295 -47.73 69.54 -43.93
CA GLN A 295 -47.74 70.59 -42.91
C GLN A 295 -46.67 70.37 -41.83
N ARG A 296 -46.42 69.12 -41.45
CA ARG A 296 -45.40 68.77 -40.44
C ARG A 296 -43.99 69.11 -40.94
N VAL A 297 -43.66 68.78 -42.19
CA VAL A 297 -42.36 69.11 -42.81
C VAL A 297 -42.16 70.63 -42.91
N VAL A 298 -43.17 71.36 -43.37
CA VAL A 298 -43.10 72.83 -43.52
C VAL A 298 -43.04 73.55 -42.17
N SER A 299 -43.60 72.95 -41.11
CA SER A 299 -43.55 73.48 -39.74
C SER A 299 -42.20 73.23 -39.06
N ASP A 300 -41.53 72.12 -39.36
CA ASP A 300 -40.19 71.81 -38.85
C ASP A 300 -39.09 72.67 -39.50
N ASP A 301 -39.23 73.06 -40.77
CA ASP A 301 -38.31 73.99 -41.44
C ASP A 301 -38.30 75.40 -40.82
N LYS A 302 -39.42 75.82 -40.20
CA LYS A 302 -39.49 77.06 -39.40
C LYS A 302 -38.84 76.95 -38.02
N LYS A 303 -38.50 75.75 -37.55
CA LYS A 303 -37.96 75.48 -36.20
C LYS A 303 -36.47 75.14 -36.17
N ARG A 304 -35.75 75.17 -37.30
CA ARG A 304 -34.27 75.09 -37.31
C ARG A 304 -33.66 76.42 -36.81
N PRO A 305 -33.07 76.50 -35.60
CA PRO A 305 -32.36 77.70 -35.20
C PRO A 305 -31.02 77.77 -35.94
N ARG A 306 -30.75 78.91 -36.58
CA ARG A 306 -29.43 79.24 -37.13
C ARG A 306 -28.43 79.37 -35.98
N ARG A 307 -27.62 78.34 -35.72
CA ARG A 307 -26.36 78.51 -34.98
C ARG A 307 -25.30 79.04 -35.93
N LYS A 308 -24.92 80.31 -35.74
CA LYS A 308 -23.72 80.94 -36.31
C LYS A 308 -22.55 80.86 -35.32
N PRO A 309 -21.30 80.90 -35.79
CA PRO A 309 -20.09 80.66 -35.00
C PRO A 309 -19.49 81.96 -34.45
N SER A 310 -18.81 81.89 -33.29
CA SER A 310 -17.58 82.64 -32.98
C SER A 310 -16.98 82.20 -31.63
N GLU A 311 -15.65 82.10 -31.64
CA GLU A 311 -14.70 82.12 -30.52
C GLU A 311 -14.90 83.41 -29.68
N GLU A 312 -14.48 83.58 -28.42
CA GLU A 312 -13.16 83.32 -27.86
C GLU A 312 -13.17 83.59 -26.33
N SER A 313 -12.30 82.88 -25.61
CA SER A 313 -11.55 83.26 -24.39
C SER A 313 -12.17 83.26 -22.97
N ALA A 314 -11.50 82.46 -22.13
CA ALA A 314 -10.86 82.79 -20.84
C ALA A 314 -11.68 83.03 -19.55
N GLY A 315 -11.28 82.29 -18.49
CA GLY A 315 -11.40 82.74 -17.09
C GLY A 315 -11.81 81.65 -16.09
N ALA A 316 -10.81 80.99 -15.48
CA ALA A 316 -10.87 80.20 -14.24
C ALA A 316 -11.26 81.11 -13.01
N PRO A 317 -11.42 80.63 -11.74
CA PRO A 317 -10.83 79.42 -11.14
C PRO A 317 -11.61 78.70 -9.98
N GLU A 318 -10.91 77.70 -9.40
CA GLU A 318 -10.91 77.21 -7.99
C GLU A 318 -12.08 76.30 -7.49
N ASN A 319 -11.81 75.02 -7.15
CA ASN A 319 -11.26 74.43 -5.89
C ASN A 319 -12.38 74.27 -4.81
N VAL A 320 -12.54 73.24 -3.96
CA VAL A 320 -11.92 71.96 -3.54
C VAL A 320 -13.11 71.14 -2.94
N ASP A 321 -13.18 69.80 -2.89
CA ASP A 321 -12.70 68.85 -1.85
C ASP A 321 -13.49 67.55 -2.14
N GLU A 322 -12.84 66.39 -2.33
CA GLU A 322 -12.55 65.38 -1.30
C GLU A 322 -13.80 64.91 -0.53
N ASP A 323 -14.18 63.63 -0.75
CA ASP A 323 -14.40 62.73 0.38
C ASP A 323 -14.39 61.26 -0.07
N GLU A 324 -13.58 60.51 0.67
CA GLU A 324 -13.43 59.06 0.74
C GLU A 324 -14.70 58.39 1.27
N ALA A 325 -14.95 57.15 0.86
CA ALA A 325 -15.55 56.16 1.77
C ALA A 325 -15.16 54.74 1.34
N ALA A 326 -14.30 54.15 2.15
CA ALA A 326 -13.98 52.74 2.20
C ALA A 326 -15.22 51.89 2.55
N PHE A 327 -15.23 50.64 2.08
CA PHE A 327 -15.81 49.55 2.87
C PHE A 327 -14.90 48.34 2.78
N GLU A 328 -14.25 48.10 3.92
CA GLU A 328 -13.45 46.96 4.30
C GLU A 328 -14.43 45.92 4.86
N GLU A 329 -14.41 44.68 4.36
CA GLU A 329 -14.87 43.55 5.17
C GLU A 329 -14.02 42.30 4.86
N SER A 330 -13.42 41.85 5.95
CA SER A 330 -12.47 40.77 6.16
C SER A 330 -13.13 39.40 6.33
N LEU A 331 -12.28 38.35 6.36
CA LEU A 331 -12.51 36.98 6.86
C LEU A 331 -13.15 36.04 5.82
N GLU A 332 -12.66 34.83 5.55
CA GLU A 332 -12.07 33.84 6.45
C GLU A 332 -11.31 32.78 5.61
N GLU A 333 -10.08 32.44 6.00
CA GLU A 333 -9.43 31.17 5.67
C GLU A 333 -10.12 30.03 6.46
N PRO A 334 -9.92 28.76 6.07
CA PRO A 334 -9.37 27.88 7.09
C PRO A 334 -8.13 27.13 6.64
N ASP A 335 -7.20 27.12 7.60
CA ASP A 335 -6.02 26.29 7.78
C ASP A 335 -6.31 24.76 7.83
N GLU A 336 -5.19 24.03 7.87
CA GLU A 336 -4.98 22.65 8.38
C GLU A 336 -5.18 21.49 7.37
N GLU A 337 -4.20 20.61 7.07
CA GLU A 337 -2.92 20.26 7.71
C GLU A 337 -1.87 19.75 6.68
N PRO A 338 -0.57 19.92 6.92
CA PRO A 338 0.49 19.20 6.23
C PRO A 338 0.77 17.85 6.91
N LEU A 339 0.62 16.75 6.16
CA LEU A 339 1.08 15.43 6.63
C LEU A 339 2.61 15.38 6.63
N THR A 340 3.09 15.11 7.83
CA THR A 340 4.47 14.98 8.31
C THR A 340 5.30 13.96 7.55
N GLU A 341 6.57 14.34 7.32
CA GLU A 341 7.69 13.46 7.04
C GLU A 341 7.93 12.54 8.25
N ASP A 342 7.86 11.22 8.03
CA ASP A 342 8.50 10.25 8.92
C ASP A 342 9.86 9.87 8.32
N HIS A 343 10.91 10.30 9.03
CA HIS A 343 12.23 9.68 8.99
C HIS A 343 12.12 8.21 9.38
N VAL A 344 12.62 7.32 8.52
CA VAL A 344 13.16 6.03 8.96
C VAL A 344 14.64 6.03 8.60
N GLU A 345 15.45 6.40 9.60
CA GLU A 345 16.80 5.88 9.75
C GLU A 345 16.68 4.38 10.07
N GLU A 346 17.27 3.53 9.23
CA GLU A 346 17.72 2.21 9.67
C GLU A 346 19.20 2.05 9.29
N GLU A 347 20.06 2.36 10.25
CA GLU A 347 21.31 1.66 10.45
C GLU A 347 21.04 0.19 10.82
N LYS A 348 21.72 -0.76 10.14
CA LYS A 348 22.53 -1.88 10.70
C LYS A 348 22.82 -2.92 9.61
N GLN A 349 24.11 -3.17 9.34
CA GLN A 349 24.95 -4.30 9.81
C GLN A 349 24.69 -5.62 9.08
#